data_AF-A0AA51MVW2-F1
#
_entry.id   AF-A0AA51MVW2-F1
#
_cell.length_a   1.000
_cell.length_b   1.000
_cell.length_c   1.000
_cell.angle_alpha   90.00
_cell.angle_beta   90.00
_cell.angle_gamma   90.00
#
_symmetry.space_group_name_H-M   'P 1'
#
loop_
_entity.id
_entity.type
_entity.pdbx_description
1 polymer ?
#
loop_
_entity_poly.entity_id
_entity_poly.type
_entity_poly.pdbx_seq_one_letter_code
_entity_poly.pdbx_strand_id
1 'polypeptide(L)' 'MSIGKRLAAVTFLFILGDYLESRTIEKTRSSIKALLDLAPDTARVMRNGAEVVISPDEVVKGDKVVVKPERKFL' A
#
# COMPACT_ATOMS: atom_id res chain seq x y z
N MET A 1 0.69 -51.93 3.04
CA MET A 1 0.41 -50.66 2.30
C MET A 1 0.37 -49.47 3.25
N SER A 2 1.53 -48.97 3.72
CA SER A 2 1.61 -47.91 4.76
C SER A 2 2.61 -46.76 4.43
N ILE A 3 3.52 -46.97 3.47
CA ILE A 3 4.52 -45.95 3.06
C ILE A 3 3.88 -44.73 2.39
N GLY A 4 2.89 -44.92 1.50
CA GLY A 4 2.31 -43.81 0.72
C GLY A 4 1.63 -42.71 1.54
N LYS A 5 1.01 -43.06 2.68
CA LYS A 5 0.34 -42.08 3.56
C LYS A 5 1.33 -41.14 4.27
N ARG A 6 2.54 -41.62 4.56
CA ARG A 6 3.57 -40.82 5.25
C ARG A 6 4.21 -39.80 4.32
N LEU A 7 4.48 -40.19 3.07
CA LEU A 7 4.99 -39.25 2.06
C LEU A 7 4.00 -38.13 1.75
N ALA A 8 2.70 -38.44 1.63
CA ALA A 8 1.68 -37.43 1.38
C ALA A 8 1.63 -36.35 2.47
N ALA A 9 1.76 -36.74 3.74
CA ALA A 9 1.79 -35.80 4.86
C ALA A 9 3.03 -34.90 4.83
N VAL A 10 4.21 -35.47 4.52
CA VAL A 10 5.47 -34.70 4.42
C VAL A 10 5.43 -33.72 3.25
N THR A 11 4.98 -34.14 2.06
CA THR A 11 4.82 -33.27 0.90
C THR A 11 3.80 -32.17 1.15
N PHE A 12 2.67 -32.48 1.79
CA PHE A 12 1.67 -31.48 2.17
C PHE A 12 2.25 -30.43 3.13
N LEU A 13 2.98 -30.87 4.16
CA LEU A 13 3.59 -29.96 5.12
C LEU A 13 4.66 -29.05 4.47
N PHE A 14 5.40 -29.58 3.50
CA PHE A 14 6.42 -28.83 2.76
C PHE A 14 5.80 -27.73 1.87
N ILE A 15 4.76 -28.08 1.10
CA ILE A 15 4.01 -27.12 0.27
C ILE A 15 3.32 -26.06 1.14
N LEU A 16 2.77 -26.47 2.28
CA LEU A 16 2.14 -25.55 3.23
C LEU A 16 3.17 -24.58 3.85
N GLY A 17 4.37 -25.06 4.18
CA GLY A 17 5.47 -24.24 4.68
C GLY A 17 5.90 -23.18 3.67
N ASP A 18 6.16 -23.60 2.43
CA ASP A 18 6.54 -22.70 1.32
C ASP A 18 5.47 -21.63 1.04
N TYR A 19 4.19 -22.03 1.06
CA TYR A 19 3.07 -21.10 0.90
C TYR A 19 2.97 -20.06 2.03
N LEU A 20 3.17 -20.48 3.29
CA LEU A 20 3.15 -19.58 4.44
C LEU A 20 4.36 -18.64 4.46
N GLU A 21 5.53 -19.12 4.05
CA GLU A 21 6.76 -18.31 3.90
C GLU A 21 6.57 -17.21 2.85
N SER A 22 6.06 -17.58 1.67
CA SER A 22 5.72 -16.64 0.59
C SER A 22 4.74 -15.55 1.04
N ARG A 23 3.69 -15.93 1.79
CA ARG A 23 2.68 -14.98 2.31
C ARG A 23 3.22 -14.05 3.41
N THR A 24 4.24 -14.47 4.14
CA THR A 24 4.81 -13.68 5.24
C THR A 24 5.69 -12.54 4.70
N ILE A 25 6.35 -12.74 3.56
CA ILE A 25 7.26 -11.73 3.00
C ILE A 25 6.52 -10.62 2.22
N GLU A 26 5.35 -10.89 1.64
CA GLU A 26 4.61 -9.87 0.87
C GLU A 26 3.96 -8.77 1.74
N LYS A 27 3.57 -9.08 2.98
CA LYS A 27 2.82 -8.14 3.84
C LYS A 27 3.66 -6.95 4.33
N THR A 28 4.97 -7.13 4.52
CA THR A 28 5.84 -6.07 5.05
C THR A 28 6.16 -5.02 3.97
N ARG A 29 6.40 -5.46 2.74
CA ARG A 29 6.78 -4.56 1.64
C ARG A 29 5.60 -3.70 1.15
N SER A 30 4.39 -4.27 1.14
CA SER A 30 3.17 -3.56 0.75
C SER A 30 2.84 -2.43 1.72
N SER A 31 2.95 -2.67 3.03
CA SER A 31 2.64 -1.68 4.07
C SER A 31 3.58 -0.47 4.04
N ILE A 32 4.87 -0.68 3.77
CA ILE A 32 5.85 0.42 3.64
C ILE A 32 5.58 1.23 2.37
N LYS A 33 5.27 0.57 1.25
CA LYS A 33 4.96 1.26 0.00
C LYS A 33 3.67 2.09 0.12
N ALA A 34 2.65 1.58 0.81
CA ALA A 34 1.42 2.29 1.08
C ALA A 34 1.62 3.54 1.97
N LEU A 35 2.58 3.52 2.89
CA LEU A 35 2.95 4.69 3.70
C LEU A 35 3.70 5.74 2.86
N LEU A 36 4.55 5.30 1.93
CA LEU A 36 5.30 6.20 1.02
C LEU A 36 4.40 6.83 -0.06
N ASP A 37 3.42 6.10 -0.57
CA ASP A 37 2.45 6.57 -1.59
C ASP A 37 1.37 7.52 -1.02
N LEU A 38 1.33 7.73 0.30
CA LEU A 38 0.30 8.54 0.95
C LEU A 38 0.58 10.05 0.88
N ALA A 39 1.84 10.45 0.63
CA ALA A 39 2.16 11.86 0.41
C ALA A 39 1.85 12.21 -1.06
N PRO A 40 0.79 12.99 -1.35
CA PRO A 40 0.51 13.40 -2.71
C PRO A 40 1.63 14.30 -3.22
N ASP A 41 2.10 14.05 -4.45
CA ASP A 41 3.15 14.85 -5.11
C ASP A 41 2.72 16.30 -5.38
N THR A 42 1.43 16.61 -5.19
CA THR A 42 0.85 17.93 -5.47
C THR A 42 -0.14 18.33 -4.40
N ALA A 43 -0.13 19.60 -4.02
CA ALA A 43 -1.12 20.23 -3.16
C ALA A 43 -2.06 21.11 -3.99
N ARG A 44 -3.30 21.23 -3.53
CA ARG A 44 -4.35 22.01 -4.21
C ARG A 44 -4.82 23.09 -3.29
N VAL A 45 -4.68 24.35 -3.70
CA VAL A 45 -5.01 25.51 -2.87
C VAL A 45 -5.93 26.47 -3.59
N MET A 46 -6.76 27.16 -2.82
CA MET A 46 -7.60 28.26 -3.29
C MET A 46 -6.86 29.59 -3.16
N ARG A 47 -6.46 30.18 -4.30
CA ARG A 47 -5.84 31.50 -4.37
C ARG A 47 -6.63 32.39 -5.33
N ASN A 48 -6.90 33.63 -4.94
CA ASN A 48 -7.62 34.61 -5.77
C ASN A 48 -8.97 34.11 -6.32
N GLY A 49 -9.68 33.26 -5.57
CA GLY A 49 -10.96 32.70 -6.00
C GLY A 49 -10.86 31.53 -6.99
N ALA A 50 -9.66 31.07 -7.34
CA ALA A 50 -9.43 29.94 -8.23
C ALA A 50 -8.65 28.80 -7.54
N GLU A 51 -8.91 27.58 -7.97
CA GLU A 51 -8.22 26.37 -7.52
C GLU A 51 -6.93 26.21 -8.35
N VAL A 52 -5.78 26.21 -7.67
CA VAL A 52 -4.46 26.02 -8.30
C VAL A 52 -3.77 24.80 -7.70
N VAL A 53 -3.09 24.04 -8.56
CA VAL A 53 -2.28 22.87 -8.17
C VAL A 53 -0.82 23.32 -8.13
N ILE A 54 -0.17 23.13 -6.99
CA ILE A 54 1.20 23.55 -6.72
C ILE A 54 1.96 22.44 -6.01
N SER A 55 3.30 22.54 -5.93
CA SER A 55 4.08 21.64 -5.08
C SER A 55 3.70 21.83 -3.59
N PRO A 56 3.72 20.78 -2.75
CA PRO A 56 3.52 20.93 -1.30
C PRO A 56 4.46 21.96 -0.66
N ASP A 57 5.69 22.11 -1.17
CA ASP A 57 6.68 23.08 -0.69
C ASP A 57 6.32 24.55 -1.00
N GLU A 58 5.42 24.79 -1.96
CA GLU A 58 4.97 26.12 -2.35
C GLU A 58 3.74 26.59 -1.56
N VAL A 59 3.21 25.74 -0.67
CA VAL A 59 2.08 26.07 0.21
C VAL A 59 2.56 27.01 1.31
N VAL A 60 1.90 28.15 1.45
CA VAL A 60 2.25 29.16 2.44
C VAL A 60 1.16 29.31 3.50
N LYS A 61 1.53 29.82 4.68
CA LYS A 61 0.56 30.13 5.74
C LYS A 61 -0.53 31.06 5.20
N GLY A 62 -1.78 30.65 5.36
CA GLY A 62 -2.96 31.39 4.89
C GLY A 62 -3.60 30.80 3.64
N ASP A 63 -2.94 29.87 2.94
CA ASP A 63 -3.58 29.12 1.86
C ASP A 63 -4.72 28.24 2.39
N LYS A 64 -5.82 28.21 1.64
CA LYS A 64 -6.92 27.25 1.87
C LYS A 64 -6.69 26.02 1.01
N VAL A 65 -6.26 24.93 1.64
CA VAL A 65 -6.05 23.64 0.96
C VAL A 65 -7.40 22.99 0.64
N VAL A 66 -7.57 22.54 -0.60
CA VAL A 66 -8.76 21.83 -1.08
C VAL A 66 -8.46 20.34 -1.10
N VAL A 67 -8.95 19.62 -0.10
CA VAL A 67 -8.87 18.16 -0.06
C VAL A 67 -10.09 17.58 -0.76
N LYS A 68 -9.88 16.95 -1.92
CA LYS A 68 -10.92 16.14 -2.57
C LYS A 68 -10.70 14.68 -2.15
N PRO A 69 -11.73 13.97 -1.68
CA PRO A 69 -11.58 12.55 -1.37
C PRO A 69 -11.29 11.80 -2.66
N GLU A 70 -10.03 11.46 -2.87
CA GLU A 70 -9.63 10.56 -3.94
C GLU A 70 -10.03 9.14 -3.56
N ARG A 71 -10.96 8.58 -4.33
CA ARG A 71 -11.47 7.23 -4.13
C ARG A 71 -10.39 6.24 -4.58
N LYS A 72 -9.48 5.86 -3.68
CA LYS A 72 -8.68 4.63 -3.82
C LYS A 72 -9.27 3.53 -2.95
N PHE A 73 -10.34 2.92 -3.44
CA PHE A 73 -10.61 1.52 -3.17
C PHE A 73 -10.24 0.78 -4.45
N LEU A 74 -9.20 -0.04 -4.38
CA LEU A 74 -8.98 -1.29 -5.12
C LEU A 74 -7.64 -1.87 -4.64
#